data_AF-X0VZH0-F1
#
_entry.id   AF-X0VZH0-F1
#
_cell.length_a   1.000
_cell.length_b   1.000
_cell.length_c   1.000
_cell.angle_alpha   90.00
_cell.angle_beta   90.00
_cell.angle_gamma   90.00
#
_symmetry.space_group_name_H-M   'P 1'
#
loop_
_entity.id
_entity.type
_entity.pdbx_description
1 polymer ?
#
loop_
_entity_poly.entity_id
_entity_poly.type
_entity_poly.pdbx_seq_one_letter_code
_entity_poly.pdbx_strand_id
1 'polypeptide(L)'
;MSEDFTHLFDQERQLIHFKRLMTGYVAAEKKTIAHMNGLFTFHTNQSNLNRFITSAQWSEYEMNSVKINMINQVESDGVVVLDDYINEKHGEEIFGTDWHRDHACNRNVWGWQI
;
A
#
# COMPACT_ATOMS: atom_id res chain seq x y z
N MET A 1 -14.77 7.95 2.17
CA MET A 1 -13.57 7.73 1.33
C MET A 1 -13.60 8.76 0.22
N SER A 2 -12.51 9.51 0.04
CA SER A 2 -12.47 10.63 -0.91
C SER A 2 -12.73 10.18 -2.36
N GLU A 3 -13.33 11.05 -3.16
CA GLU A 3 -13.54 10.85 -4.60
C GLU A 3 -12.29 11.22 -5.42
N ASP A 4 -11.27 11.81 -4.80
CA ASP A 4 -10.03 12.26 -5.46
C ASP A 4 -9.34 11.15 -6.26
N PHE A 5 -9.44 9.89 -5.83
CA PHE A 5 -8.82 8.74 -6.50
C PHE A 5 -9.66 8.15 -7.65
N THR A 6 -10.89 8.61 -7.86
CA THR A 6 -11.84 7.99 -8.80
C THR A 6 -11.32 7.96 -10.23
N HIS A 7 -10.64 9.03 -10.65
CA HIS A 7 -10.10 9.18 -12.00
C HIS A 7 -8.94 8.23 -12.32
N LEU A 8 -8.37 7.54 -11.32
CA LEU A 8 -7.29 6.58 -11.49
C LEU A 8 -7.78 5.16 -11.84
N PHE A 9 -9.10 4.94 -11.86
CA PHE A 9 -9.67 3.62 -12.09
C PHE A 9 -10.64 3.64 -13.27
N ASP A 10 -10.36 2.82 -14.28
CA ASP A 10 -11.22 2.66 -15.47
C ASP A 10 -12.58 2.03 -15.14
N GLN A 11 -12.63 1.25 -14.05
CA GLN A 11 -13.81 0.49 -13.67
C GLN A 11 -14.21 0.77 -12.22
N GLU A 12 -15.50 0.97 -11.99
CA GLU A 12 -16.07 1.17 -10.65
C GLU A 12 -15.67 0.04 -9.68
N ARG A 13 -15.58 -1.20 -10.18
CA ARG A 13 -15.16 -2.35 -9.36
C ARG A 13 -13.74 -2.20 -8.82
N GLN A 14 -12.81 -1.65 -9.60
CA GLN A 14 -11.44 -1.41 -9.12
C GLN A 14 -11.43 -0.34 -8.02
N LEU A 15 -12.22 0.73 -8.18
CA LEU A 15 -12.39 1.74 -7.14
C LEU A 15 -13.00 1.13 -5.86
N ILE A 16 -13.96 0.22 -5.97
CA ILE A 16 -14.53 -0.49 -4.81
C ILE A 16 -13.44 -1.34 -4.11
N HIS A 17 -12.60 -2.05 -4.87
CA HIS A 17 -11.51 -2.83 -4.31
C HIS A 17 -10.46 -1.96 -3.62
N PHE A 18 -10.09 -0.83 -4.22
CA PHE A 18 -9.24 0.19 -3.59
C PHE A 18 -9.86 0.70 -2.28
N LYS A 19 -11.14 1.08 -2.30
CA LYS A 19 -11.84 1.57 -1.10
C LYS A 19 -11.83 0.55 0.03
N ARG A 20 -12.04 -0.73 -0.30
CA ARG A 20 -11.98 -1.84 0.66
C ARG A 20 -10.58 -2.08 1.18
N LEU A 21 -9.57 -2.04 0.30
CA LEU A 21 -8.17 -2.23 0.69
C LEU A 21 -7.73 -1.19 1.70
N MET A 22 -7.96 0.10 1.40
CA MET A 22 -7.60 1.21 2.30
C MET A 22 -8.35 1.12 3.64
N THR A 23 -9.64 0.79 3.60
CA THR A 23 -10.43 0.58 4.83
C THR A 23 -9.88 -0.60 5.64
N GLY A 24 -9.50 -1.69 4.98
CA GLY A 24 -8.85 -2.85 5.61
C GLY A 24 -7.53 -2.49 6.26
N TYR A 25 -6.70 -1.66 5.62
CA TYR A 25 -5.45 -1.17 6.20
C TYR A 25 -5.67 -0.34 7.45
N VAL A 26 -6.76 0.42 7.56
CA VAL A 26 -7.07 1.20 8.77
C VAL A 26 -7.69 0.31 9.86
N ALA A 27 -8.66 -0.53 9.50
CA ALA A 27 -9.52 -1.21 10.46
C ALA A 27 -9.06 -2.61 10.88
N ALA A 28 -8.32 -3.34 10.05
CA ALA A 28 -7.97 -4.74 10.35
C ALA A 28 -6.88 -4.84 11.40
N GLU A 29 -7.04 -5.70 12.39
CA GLU A 29 -5.98 -5.99 13.37
C GLU A 29 -4.78 -6.66 12.69
N LYS A 30 -5.04 -7.62 11.77
CA LYS A 30 -3.99 -8.26 10.96
C LYS A 30 -4.11 -7.78 9.52
N LYS A 31 -3.00 -7.34 8.94
CA LYS A 31 -2.96 -6.78 7.57
C LYS A 31 -2.84 -7.86 6.49
N THR A 32 -3.35 -9.06 6.74
CA THR A 32 -3.42 -10.11 5.72
C THR A 32 -4.62 -9.86 4.81
N ILE A 33 -4.52 -10.19 3.52
CA ILE A 33 -5.62 -9.97 2.57
C ILE A 33 -6.88 -10.72 2.99
N ALA A 34 -6.73 -11.94 3.52
CA ALA A 34 -7.84 -12.73 4.05
C ALA A 34 -8.56 -12.02 5.21
N HIS A 35 -7.82 -11.51 6.19
CA HIS A 35 -8.42 -10.84 7.34
C HIS A 35 -9.06 -9.51 6.93
N MET A 36 -8.37 -8.69 6.12
CA MET A 36 -8.93 -7.44 5.60
C MET A 36 -10.21 -7.67 4.80
N ASN A 37 -10.27 -8.72 3.96
CA ASN A 37 -11.46 -9.06 3.21
C ASN A 37 -12.61 -9.54 4.12
N GLY A 38 -12.28 -10.24 5.22
CA GLY A 38 -13.25 -10.74 6.20
C GLY A 38 -13.94 -9.66 7.04
N LEU A 39 -13.45 -8.42 7.04
CA LEU A 39 -14.10 -7.30 7.74
C LEU A 39 -15.44 -6.87 7.11
N PHE A 40 -15.70 -7.23 5.86
CA PHE A 40 -16.88 -6.79 5.14
C PHE A 40 -17.96 -7.88 5.11
N THR A 41 -19.16 -7.57 5.61
CA THR A 41 -20.31 -8.48 5.58
C THR A 41 -20.62 -8.95 4.16
N PHE A 42 -20.53 -8.04 3.18
CA PHE A 42 -20.66 -8.33 1.75
C PHE A 42 -19.29 -8.30 1.07
N HIS A 43 -18.47 -9.31 1.31
CA HIS A 43 -17.15 -9.43 0.70
C HIS A 43 -17.22 -10.21 -0.62
N THR A 44 -16.34 -9.84 -1.55
CA THR A 44 -16.09 -10.65 -2.75
C THR A 44 -15.14 -11.79 -2.39
N ASN A 45 -14.98 -12.77 -3.29
CA ASN A 45 -13.92 -13.77 -3.14
C ASN A 45 -12.57 -13.05 -2.94
N GLN A 46 -11.79 -13.49 -1.95
CA GLN A 46 -10.47 -12.96 -1.64
C GLN A 46 -9.57 -12.88 -2.88
N SER A 47 -9.75 -13.80 -3.83
CA SER A 47 -9.02 -13.82 -5.10
C SER A 47 -9.16 -12.51 -5.91
N ASN A 48 -10.27 -11.80 -5.79
CA ASN A 48 -10.46 -10.51 -6.49
C ASN A 48 -9.58 -9.41 -5.88
N LEU A 49 -9.46 -9.36 -4.55
CA LEU A 49 -8.60 -8.39 -3.89
C LEU A 49 -7.11 -8.70 -4.14
N ASN A 50 -6.74 -9.99 -4.17
CA ASN A 50 -5.41 -10.41 -4.60
C ASN A 50 -5.11 -9.90 -6.02
N ARG A 51 -5.99 -10.18 -6.99
CA ARG A 51 -5.82 -9.74 -8.39
C ARG A 51 -5.75 -8.22 -8.52
N PHE A 52 -6.52 -7.49 -7.71
CA PHE A 52 -6.47 -6.04 -7.69
C PHE A 52 -5.07 -5.52 -7.29
N ILE A 53 -4.43 -6.17 -6.32
CA ILE A 53 -3.09 -5.77 -5.86
C ILE A 53 -1.99 -6.23 -6.83
N THR A 54 -2.10 -7.43 -7.38
CA THR A 54 -1.00 -8.05 -8.15
C THR A 54 -1.07 -7.80 -9.65
N SER A 55 -2.25 -7.49 -10.20
CA SER A 55 -2.47 -7.58 -11.65
C SER A 55 -3.34 -6.47 -12.24
N ALA A 56 -4.01 -5.65 -11.42
CA ALA A 56 -4.75 -4.52 -11.95
C ALA A 56 -3.79 -3.44 -12.45
N GLN A 57 -4.21 -2.72 -13.49
CA GLN A 57 -3.46 -1.62 -14.08
C GLN A 57 -3.82 -0.34 -13.34
N TRP A 58 -3.04 0.01 -12.32
CA TRP A 58 -3.08 1.33 -11.69
C TRP A 58 -1.65 1.74 -11.35
N SER A 59 -1.36 3.04 -11.44
CA SER A 59 -0.01 3.57 -11.25
C SER A 59 0.20 4.00 -9.79
N GLU A 60 1.19 3.41 -9.12
CA GLU A 60 1.61 3.83 -7.78
C GLU A 60 2.04 5.32 -7.77
N TYR A 61 2.71 5.77 -8.84
CA TYR A 61 3.13 7.16 -8.98
C TYR A 61 1.95 8.12 -9.03
N GLU A 62 0.89 7.78 -9.78
CA GLU A 62 -0.31 8.61 -9.87
C GLU A 62 -1.09 8.61 -8.54
N MET A 63 -1.20 7.45 -7.88
CA MET A 63 -1.78 7.38 -6.53
C MET A 63 -1.03 8.26 -5.54
N ASN A 64 0.30 8.23 -5.56
CA ASN A 64 1.11 9.07 -4.68
C ASN A 64 0.94 10.55 -5.00
N SER A 65 0.80 10.91 -6.29
CA SER A 65 0.55 12.29 -6.71
C SER A 65 -0.78 12.82 -6.18
N VAL A 66 -1.86 12.03 -6.24
CA VAL A 66 -3.16 12.39 -5.63
C VAL A 66 -3.01 12.59 -4.12
N LYS A 67 -2.33 11.67 -3.43
CA LYS A 67 -2.07 11.78 -1.98
C LYS A 67 -1.30 13.06 -1.63
N ILE A 68 -0.25 13.40 -2.37
CA ILE A 68 0.53 14.62 -2.17
C ILE A 68 -0.35 15.86 -2.38
N ASN A 69 -1.17 15.88 -3.44
CA ASN A 69 -2.09 16.99 -3.71
C ASN A 69 -3.10 17.18 -2.57
N MET A 70 -3.63 16.10 -1.99
CA MET A 70 -4.52 16.18 -0.83
C MET A 70 -3.82 16.77 0.40
N ILE A 71 -2.55 16.41 0.64
CA ILE A 71 -1.76 17.00 1.74
C ILE A 71 -1.55 18.50 1.51
N ASN A 72 -1.16 18.90 0.29
CA ASN A 72 -0.90 20.30 -0.06
C ASN A 72 -2.15 21.19 -0.02
N GLN A 73 -3.35 20.61 -0.09
CA GLN A 73 -4.61 21.36 0.07
C GLN A 73 -4.88 21.74 1.53
N VAL A 74 -4.33 20.99 2.49
CA VAL A 74 -4.54 21.21 3.93
C VAL A 74 -3.34 21.94 4.53
N GLU A 75 -2.13 21.57 4.11
CA GLU A 75 -0.87 22.11 4.62
C GLU A 75 -0.14 22.84 3.50
N SER A 76 -0.16 24.18 3.56
CA SER A 76 0.50 25.04 2.57
C SER A 76 1.98 25.31 2.88
N ASP A 77 2.41 25.04 4.11
CA ASP A 77 3.78 25.21 4.59
C ASP A 77 4.14 24.01 5.48
N GLY A 78 5.34 23.46 5.31
CA GLY A 78 5.72 22.21 5.96
C GLY A 78 7.16 21.79 5.72
N VAL A 79 7.62 20.82 6.50
CA VAL A 79 8.97 20.27 6.40
C VAL A 79 8.90 18.87 5.79
N VAL A 80 9.70 18.62 4.75
CA VAL A 80 9.87 17.28 4.18
C VAL A 80 10.99 16.56 4.93
N VAL A 81 10.65 15.46 5.58
CA VAL A 81 11.62 14.56 6.23
C VAL A 81 11.97 13.44 5.26
N LEU A 82 13.26 13.24 5.02
CA LEU A 82 13.80 12.17 4.17
C LEU A 82 14.67 11.28 5.05
N ASP A 83 14.37 9.99 5.04
CA ASP A 83 15.08 8.95 5.79
C ASP A 83 15.02 7.66 4.98
N ASP A 84 16.11 6.93 4.89
CA ASP A 84 16.15 5.62 4.26
C ASP A 84 15.75 4.53 5.26
N TYR A 85 15.00 3.53 4.82
CA TYR A 85 14.55 2.47 5.71
C TYR A 85 14.64 1.09 5.06
N ILE A 86 15.14 0.11 5.82
CA ILE A 86 15.12 -1.30 5.40
C ILE A 86 13.91 -1.98 6.05
N ASN A 87 12.94 -2.37 5.22
CA ASN A 87 11.85 -3.21 5.67
C ASN A 87 12.31 -4.67 5.76
N GLU A 88 12.84 -5.06 6.93
CA GLU A 88 13.33 -6.43 7.19
C GLU A 88 12.23 -7.47 6.93
N LYS A 89 12.62 -8.57 6.27
CA LYS A 89 11.74 -9.67 5.93
C LYS A 89 12.28 -10.97 6.48
N HIS A 90 11.37 -11.92 6.70
CA HIS A 90 11.69 -13.26 7.21
C HIS A 90 11.17 -14.40 6.31
N GLY A 91 10.59 -14.07 5.15
CA GLY A 91 10.17 -15.05 4.16
C GLY A 91 11.28 -15.37 3.16
N GLU A 92 11.24 -16.57 2.58
CA GLU A 92 12.31 -17.11 1.72
C GLU A 92 12.20 -16.64 0.26
N GLU A 93 10.99 -16.43 -0.26
CA GLU A 93 10.73 -16.12 -1.68
C GLU A 93 9.93 -14.83 -1.84
N ILE A 94 10.48 -13.71 -1.34
CA ILE A 94 9.84 -12.40 -1.47
C ILE A 94 10.44 -11.67 -2.67
N PHE A 95 9.59 -11.33 -3.64
CA PHE A 95 10.03 -10.58 -4.81
C PHE A 95 10.56 -9.20 -4.42
N GLY A 96 11.70 -8.81 -4.99
CA GLY A 96 12.30 -7.49 -4.80
C GLY A 96 13.11 -7.31 -3.51
N THR A 97 13.27 -8.36 -2.69
CA THR A 97 14.15 -8.30 -1.52
C THR A 97 15.56 -8.76 -1.84
N ASP A 98 16.54 -8.15 -1.16
CA ASP A 98 17.95 -8.54 -1.21
C ASP A 98 18.61 -8.37 0.18
N TRP A 99 19.88 -8.73 0.28
CA TRP A 99 20.71 -8.46 1.46
C TRP A 99 21.26 -7.04 1.42
N HIS A 100 20.82 -6.23 2.36
CA HIS A 100 21.28 -4.85 2.54
C HIS A 100 22.19 -4.72 3.76
N ARG A 101 23.20 -3.85 3.71
CA ARG A 101 23.99 -3.51 4.90
C ARG A 101 23.24 -2.48 5.72
N ASP A 102 22.77 -2.85 6.91
CA ASP A 102 22.19 -1.92 7.86
C ASP A 102 23.31 -1.29 8.70
N HIS A 103 23.50 0.02 8.53
CA HIS A 103 24.51 0.79 9.24
C HIS A 103 24.14 1.10 10.70
N ALA A 104 22.85 1.11 11.05
CA ALA A 104 22.38 1.39 12.40
C ALA A 104 22.67 0.23 13.37
N CYS A 105 22.58 -1.01 12.89
CA CYS A 105 22.89 -2.20 13.70
C CYS A 105 24.12 -3.00 13.23
N ASN A 106 24.84 -2.49 12.22
CA ASN A 106 26.10 -3.03 11.69
C ASN A 106 26.03 -4.52 11.28
N ARG A 107 24.90 -4.95 10.71
CA ARG A 107 24.69 -6.31 10.17
C ARG A 107 24.08 -6.25 8.78
N ASN A 108 24.13 -7.38 8.07
CA ASN A 108 23.36 -7.53 6.84
C ASN A 108 21.93 -7.95 7.19
N VAL A 109 20.96 -7.32 6.55
CA VAL A 109 19.54 -7.52 6.77
C VAL A 109 18.91 -7.94 5.44
N TRP A 110 18.15 -9.03 5.47
CA TRP A 110 17.34 -9.45 4.33
C TRP A 110 16.06 -8.61 4.31
N GLY A 111 15.80 -7.90 3.22
CA GLY A 111 14.63 -7.04 3.17
C GLY A 111 14.52 -6.22 1.90
N TRP A 112 13.65 -5.21 1.94
CA TRP A 112 13.51 -4.24 0.86
C TRP A 112 13.91 -2.87 1.39
N GLN A 113 14.87 -2.22 0.72
CA GLN A 113 15.28 -0.85 1.02
C GLN A 113 14.35 0.13 0.30
N ILE A 114 13.71 1.01 1.06
CA ILE A 114 12.74 2.03 0.63
C ILE A 114 13.33 3.41 0.86
#